data_AF-A0A1J6IBP2-F1
#
_entry.id   AF-A0A1J6IBP2-F1
#
_cell.length_a   1.000
_cell.length_b   1.000
_cell.length_c   1.000
_cell.angle_alpha   90.00
_cell.angle_beta   90.00
_cell.angle_gamma   90.00
#
_symmetry.space_group_name_H-M   'P 1'
#
loop_
_entity.id
_entity.type
_entity.pdbx_description
1 polymer ?
#
loop_
_entity_poly.entity_id
_entity_poly.type
_entity_poly.pdbx_seq_one_letter_code
_entity_poly.pdbx_strand_id
1 'polypeptide(L)'
;MKVDLEERFSLNVSDSKLKRMKRMVLEKLEGSYLDEYNKLEAYAQEFRETNLGIDVVIQISKNAMEEGKRRLLRMYVCFQALKIGYKAGLRPFIGLDGTF
;
A
#
# COMPACT_ATOMS: atom_id res chain seq x y z
N MET A 1 -30.51 3.83 12.86
CA MET A 1 -30.62 3.31 11.47
C MET A 1 -31.60 2.16 11.36
N LYS A 2 -31.44 1.02 12.07
CA LYS A 2 -32.43 -0.07 12.01
C LYS A 2 -33.80 0.32 12.55
N VAL A 3 -33.83 0.83 13.79
CA VAL A 3 -35.04 1.35 14.44
C VAL A 3 -35.72 2.40 13.57
N ASP A 4 -34.94 3.36 13.07
CA ASP A 4 -35.42 4.44 12.20
C ASP A 4 -36.00 3.93 10.85
N LEU A 5 -35.49 2.81 10.32
CA LEU A 5 -36.04 2.17 9.11
C LEU A 5 -37.36 1.43 9.39
N GLU A 6 -37.48 0.81 10.56
CA GLU A 6 -38.70 0.16 10.98
C GLU A 6 -39.80 1.19 11.28
N GLU A 7 -39.48 2.25 12.02
CA GLU A 7 -40.46 3.28 12.42
C GLU A 7 -40.93 4.16 11.27
N ARG A 8 -40.03 4.59 10.38
CA ARG A 8 -40.37 5.55 9.31
C ARG A 8 -40.81 4.89 8.01
N PHE A 9 -40.34 3.69 7.73
CA PHE A 9 -40.55 3.02 6.44
C PHE A 9 -41.18 1.64 6.56
N SER A 10 -41.49 1.16 7.77
CA SER A 10 -42.01 -0.20 8.02
C SER A 10 -41.11 -1.31 7.45
N LEU A 11 -39.80 -1.04 7.34
CA LEU A 11 -38.84 -1.96 6.74
C LEU A 11 -38.05 -2.72 7.82
N ASN A 12 -38.31 -4.02 7.95
CA ASN A 12 -37.49 -4.90 8.78
C ASN A 12 -36.28 -5.41 7.97
N VAL A 13 -35.09 -4.95 8.35
CA VAL A 13 -33.84 -5.26 7.64
C VAL A 13 -32.86 -5.94 8.58
N SER A 14 -32.26 -7.05 8.13
CA SER A 14 -31.23 -7.73 8.90
C SER A 14 -29.98 -6.86 9.11
N ASP A 15 -29.29 -7.06 10.24
CA ASP A 15 -28.08 -6.30 10.54
C ASP A 15 -26.97 -6.51 9.50
N SER A 16 -26.93 -7.71 8.90
CA SER A 16 -26.02 -8.04 7.80
C SER A 16 -26.23 -7.16 6.56
N LYS A 17 -27.49 -6.90 6.18
CA LYS A 17 -27.83 -6.01 5.06
C LYS A 17 -27.46 -4.57 5.38
N LEU A 18 -27.76 -4.10 6.59
CA LEU A 18 -27.40 -2.74 7.03
C LEU A 18 -25.89 -2.51 7.03
N LYS A 19 -25.09 -3.46 7.53
CA LYS A 19 -23.63 -3.40 7.49
C LYS A 19 -23.10 -3.37 6.06
N ARG A 20 -23.63 -4.21 5.17
CA ARG A 20 -23.23 -4.24 3.75
C ARG A 20 -23.54 -2.92 3.05
N MET A 21 -24.74 -2.38 3.26
CA MET A 21 -25.16 -1.10 2.69
C MET A 21 -24.31 0.05 3.20
N LYS A 22 -24.04 0.12 4.52
CA LYS A 22 -23.13 1.11 5.09
C LYS A 22 -21.74 1.05 4.42
N ARG A 23 -21.18 -0.15 4.23
CA ARG A 23 -19.89 -0.31 3.54
C ARG A 23 -19.93 0.21 2.10
N MET A 24 -20.96 -0.14 1.32
CA MET A 24 -21.09 0.34 -0.07
C MET A 24 -21.22 1.86 -0.15
N VAL A 25 -21.94 2.48 0.78
CA VAL A 25 -22.06 3.94 0.86
C VAL A 25 -20.72 4.58 1.19
N LEU A 26 -19.98 4.05 2.17
CA LEU A 26 -18.65 4.54 2.53
C LEU A 26 -17.66 4.40 1.37
N GLU A 27 -17.62 3.23 0.71
CA GLU A 27 -16.78 3.01 -0.47
C GLU A 27 -17.09 4.01 -1.61
N LYS A 28 -18.35 4.42 -1.76
CA LYS A 28 -18.74 5.42 -2.77
C LYS A 28 -18.39 6.86 -2.38
N LEU A 29 -18.39 7.18 -1.08
CA LEU A 29 -18.10 8.52 -0.57
C LEU A 29 -16.59 8.77 -0.42
N GLU A 30 -15.89 7.84 0.21
CA GLU A 30 -14.49 7.98 0.62
C GLU A 30 -13.52 7.33 -0.39
N GLY A 31 -14.06 6.52 -1.31
CA GLY A 31 -13.29 5.68 -2.20
C GLY A 31 -13.14 4.26 -1.66
N SER A 32 -12.75 3.36 -2.56
CA SER A 32 -12.51 1.96 -2.22
C SER A 32 -11.10 1.76 -1.69
N TYR A 33 -10.88 0.63 -1.00
CA TYR A 33 -9.53 0.21 -0.62
C TYR A 33 -8.58 0.10 -1.84
N LEU A 34 -9.13 -0.14 -3.04
CA LEU A 34 -8.37 -0.21 -4.28
C LEU A 34 -7.75 1.15 -4.64
N ASP A 35 -8.48 2.23 -4.35
CA ASP A 35 -8.05 3.61 -4.59
C ASP A 35 -6.90 3.99 -3.65
N GLU A 36 -6.91 3.51 -2.42
CA GLU A 36 -5.79 3.69 -1.49
C GLU A 36 -4.52 2.98 -1.96
N TYR A 37 -4.63 1.76 -2.51
CA TYR A 37 -3.48 1.06 -3.08
C TYR A 37 -2.93 1.75 -4.34
N ASN A 38 -3.78 2.42 -5.14
CA ASN A 38 -3.31 3.25 -6.25
C ASN A 38 -2.49 4.45 -5.77
N LYS A 39 -2.84 5.05 -4.62
CA LYS A 39 -2.09 6.18 -4.05
C LYS A 39 -0.65 5.81 -3.68
N LEU A 40 -0.37 4.56 -3.31
CA LEU A 40 1.00 4.12 -2.98
C LEU A 40 1.97 4.32 -4.15
N GLU A 41 1.52 4.04 -5.38
CA GLU A 41 2.35 4.22 -6.58
C GLU A 41 2.62 5.70 -6.85
N ALA A 42 1.60 6.56 -6.68
CA ALA A 42 1.74 8.01 -6.76
C ALA A 42 2.71 8.55 -5.69
N TYR A 43 2.60 8.08 -4.44
CA TYR A 43 3.54 8.45 -3.37
C TYR A 43 4.96 8.02 -3.67
N ALA A 44 5.17 6.81 -4.22
CA ALA A 44 6.51 6.37 -4.63
C ALA A 44 7.10 7.26 -5.72
N GLN A 45 6.26 7.74 -6.65
CA GLN A 45 6.68 8.68 -7.67
C GLN A 45 7.05 10.04 -7.08
N GLU A 46 6.20 10.60 -6.22
CA GLU A 46 6.47 11.86 -5.54
C GLU A 46 7.77 11.81 -4.73
N PHE A 47 8.05 10.69 -4.04
CA PHE A 47 9.32 10.48 -3.35
C PHE A 47 10.53 10.58 -4.30
N ARG A 48 10.45 9.98 -5.49
CA ARG A 48 11.54 10.01 -6.48
C ARG A 48 11.73 11.40 -7.06
N GLU A 49 10.65 12.17 -7.23
CA GLU A 49 10.70 13.54 -7.76
C GLU A 49 11.24 14.55 -6.74
N THR A 50 10.85 14.41 -5.47
CA THR A 50 11.24 15.34 -4.40
C THR A 50 12.64 15.08 -3.84
N ASN A 51 13.14 13.85 -3.92
CA ASN A 51 14.42 13.46 -3.33
C ASN A 51 15.35 12.82 -4.36
N LEU A 52 16.33 13.60 -4.85
CA LEU A 52 17.36 13.10 -5.76
C LEU A 52 18.15 11.94 -5.13
N GLY A 53 18.16 10.79 -5.82
CA GLY A 53 18.93 9.61 -5.43
C GLY A 53 18.22 8.67 -4.44
N ILE A 54 16.95 8.90 -4.07
CA ILE A 54 16.16 7.89 -3.38
C ILE A 54 15.73 6.80 -4.37
N ASP A 55 15.85 5.53 -3.97
CA ASP A 55 15.21 4.42 -4.67
C ASP A 55 13.97 3.99 -3.90
N VAL A 56 12.83 4.00 -4.57
CA VAL A 56 11.58 3.44 -4.06
C VAL A 56 11.11 2.36 -5.02
N VAL A 57 10.80 1.17 -4.52
CA VAL A 57 10.21 0.07 -5.28
C VAL A 57 9.04 -0.48 -4.49
N ILE A 58 7.84 -0.42 -5.07
CA ILE A 58 6.62 -0.97 -4.46
C ILE A 58 6.12 -2.10 -5.36
N GLN A 59 5.88 -3.26 -4.78
CA GLN A 59 5.29 -4.39 -5.47
C GLN A 59 3.90 -4.66 -4.90
N ILE A 60 2.88 -4.49 -5.74
CA ILE A 60 1.49 -4.81 -5.45
C ILE A 60 1.12 -6.07 -6.26
N SER A 61 0.28 -6.93 -5.70
CA SER A 61 -0.20 -8.14 -6.40
C SER A 61 -0.91 -7.77 -7.71
N LYS A 62 -0.47 -8.36 -8.83
CA LYS A 62 -1.08 -8.14 -10.15
C LYS A 62 -2.46 -8.81 -10.29
N ASN A 63 -2.70 -9.88 -9.53
CA ASN A 63 -3.88 -10.75 -9.67
C ASN A 63 -5.12 -10.22 -8.91
N ALA A 64 -5.23 -8.90 -8.76
CA ALA A 64 -6.41 -8.30 -8.14
C ALA A 64 -7.71 -8.63 -8.88
N MET A 65 -7.64 -8.92 -10.19
CA MET A 65 -8.79 -9.32 -11.00
C MET A 65 -9.25 -10.77 -10.80
N GLU A 66 -8.38 -11.70 -10.37
CA GLU A 66 -8.73 -13.12 -10.21
C GLU A 66 -9.22 -13.45 -8.79
N GLU A 67 -8.59 -12.89 -7.75
CA GLU A 67 -8.98 -13.13 -6.35
C GLU A 67 -9.78 -11.98 -5.72
N GLY A 68 -10.00 -10.89 -6.46
CA GLY A 68 -10.73 -9.71 -5.99
C GLY A 68 -10.02 -8.95 -4.86
N LYS A 69 -8.73 -9.21 -4.60
CA LYS A 69 -7.96 -8.59 -3.52
C LYS A 69 -6.62 -8.05 -4.04
N ARG A 70 -6.47 -6.73 -4.07
CA ARG A 70 -5.13 -6.10 -4.13
C ARG A 70 -4.43 -6.27 -2.79
N ARG A 71 -3.19 -6.78 -2.80
CA ARG A 71 -2.32 -6.90 -1.62
C ARG A 71 -0.99 -6.22 -1.90
N LEU A 72 -0.50 -5.47 -0.91
CA LEU A 72 0.90 -5.05 -0.91
C LEU A 72 1.77 -6.29 -0.66
N LEU A 73 2.70 -6.57 -1.56
CA LEU A 73 3.62 -7.70 -1.41
C LEU A 73 4.89 -7.24 -0.71
N ARG A 74 5.51 -6.18 -1.22
CA ARG A 74 6.80 -5.66 -0.71
C ARG A 74 6.94 -4.17 -1.00
N MET A 75 7.66 -3.49 -0.14
CA MET A 75 8.13 -2.13 -0.35
C MET A 75 9.61 -2.05 0.00
N TYR A 76 10.39 -1.41 -0.86
CA TYR A 76 11.79 -1.09 -0.64
C TYR A 76 11.98 0.40 -0.79
N VAL A 77 12.68 1.01 0.18
CA VAL A 77 13.03 2.43 0.19
C VAL A 77 14.50 2.54 0.59
N CYS A 78 15.31 3.22 -0.23
CA CYS A 78 16.72 3.40 0.06
C CYS A 78 17.19 4.81 -0.31
N PHE A 79 17.59 5.55 0.72
CA PHE A 79 18.14 6.88 0.58
C PHE A 79 19.56 6.85 0.00
N GLN A 80 19.90 7.85 -0.79
CA GLN A 80 21.24 8.00 -1.37
C GLN A 80 22.35 7.95 -0.31
N ALA A 81 22.14 8.58 0.85
CA ALA A 81 23.10 8.56 1.95
C ALA A 81 23.38 7.13 2.47
N LEU A 82 22.37 6.27 2.52
CA LEU A 82 22.53 4.87 2.91
C LEU A 82 23.33 4.09 1.87
N LYS A 83 23.08 4.34 0.57
CA LYS A 83 23.87 3.73 -0.52
C LYS A 83 25.34 4.13 -0.43
N ILE A 84 25.62 5.42 -0.18
CA ILE A 84 26.98 5.95 -0.07
C ILE A 84 27.66 5.38 1.18
N GLY A 85 27.02 5.43 2.34
CA GLY A 85 27.57 4.92 3.59
C GLY A 85 27.84 3.41 3.52
N TYR A 86 26.93 2.64 2.93
CA TYR A 86 27.15 1.22 2.69
C TYR A 86 28.36 0.98 1.80
N LYS A 87 28.47 1.67 0.66
CA LYS A 87 29.62 1.55 -0.25
C LYS A 87 30.94 1.95 0.42
N ALA A 88 30.94 3.01 1.23
CA ALA A 88 32.13 3.47 1.94
C ALA A 88 32.57 2.50 3.05
N GLY A 89 31.61 1.81 3.68
CA GLY A 89 31.85 0.82 4.72
C GLY A 89 32.12 -0.60 4.21
N LEU A 90 31.99 -0.86 2.90
CA LEU A 90 32.33 -2.15 2.32
C LEU A 90 33.82 -2.42 2.54
N ARG A 91 34.13 -3.44 3.34
CA ARG A 91 35.47 -4.04 3.33
C ARG A 91 35.71 -4.61 1.93
N PRO A 92 36.93 -4.52 1.38
CA PRO A 92 37.28 -5.21 0.14
C PRO A 92 36.85 -6.68 0.23
N PHE A 93 35.97 -7.11 -0.69
CA PHE A 93 35.44 -8.47 -0.70
C PHE A 93 36.54 -9.51 -1.02
N ILE A 94 37.63 -9.06 -1.64
CA ILE A 94 38.85 -9.82 -1.87
C ILE A 94 39.89 -9.30 -0.88
N GLY A 95 39.98 -9.95 0.27
CA GLY A 95 41.20 -9.95 1.05
C GLY A 95 42.16 -10.89 0.34
N LEU A 96 43.07 -10.36 -0.47
CA LEU A 96 44.28 -11.10 -0.82
C LEU A 96 45.02 -11.26 0.51
N ASP A 97 44.85 -12.39 1.21
CA ASP A 97 45.78 -12.69 2.29
C ASP A 97 47.15 -12.79 1.62
N GLY A 98 48.05 -11.92 2.06
CA GLY A 98 49.40 -11.87 1.54
C GLY A 98 50.16 -13.05 2.12
N THR A 99 49.87 -14.26 1.65
CA THR A 99 50.71 -15.42 1.91
C THR A 99 51.47 -15.74 0.62
N PHE A 100 52.57 -15.01 0.42
CA PHE A 100 53.68 -15.42 -0.44
C PHE A 100 54.67 -16.26 0.37
#